data_AF-A0A9D8QS79-F1
#
_entry.id   AF-A0A9D8QS79-F1
#
_cell.length_a   1.000
_cell.length_b   1.000
_cell.length_c   1.000
_cell.angle_alpha   90.00
_cell.angle_beta   90.00
_cell.angle_gamma   90.00
#
_symmetry.space_group_name_H-M   'P 1'
#
loop_
_entity.id
_entity.type
_entity.pdbx_description
1 polymer ?
#
loop_
_entity_poly.entity_id
_entity_poly.type
_entity_poly.pdbx_seq_one_letter_code
_entity_poly.pdbx_strand_id
1 'polypeptide(L)'
;MFKRLTALLLLMVTAVSVFAQTDAIKSLNDKVRKTHKDTFETKADSMTNAFIESFMIKTKGVFNVKYGYYQNNIYWQQAHAIDVVIYNYQRQKNINRTLANKYLNYIRLWYKNKSNNYSGAAAASTTTPNTTDGYKMFENPYTDDMCWVTLTLLRIGEATGTSSYSIIARQVFDNYIIKRAQEDEATGGLWLPWNTDVGSGPNACTQAPATLIAAKLYKKYGTEKYLTYAKKLYTYTTKKIVKGGGRVEEPPLTYTQGTFAEACRILYHVTDESNTMKNRYKSYAFTYLNYAFGVDSNGEQHDRCTSAKGNNLLRDEGHNADQSLFKAVLIPYAVNYVLDEDMAKANRTTIFDYIVKNTKMMWKNLDISRYPIVFCNYDWRYAYTGEDSDASMGAMCSGSSLMENTARMCRAIIDRYNLGALYAECSKFTIEPGHEEDAELTPFYTAMAAAKEIIDNPNDYMTYQFLKAIEDLQAAYQAAQDYATAIP
;
A
#
# COMPACT_ATOMS: atom_id res chain seq x y z
N MET A 1 41.72 7.67 -21.05
CA MET A 1 42.09 7.91 -19.63
C MET A 1 41.06 8.75 -18.88
N PHE A 2 40.70 9.96 -19.33
CA PHE A 2 39.74 10.83 -18.63
C PHE A 2 38.34 10.19 -18.42
N LYS A 3 37.80 9.43 -19.39
CA LYS A 3 36.54 8.69 -19.24
C LYS A 3 36.59 7.53 -18.21
N ARG A 4 37.78 6.94 -18.00
CA ARG A 4 38.00 5.81 -17.08
C ARG A 4 38.11 6.25 -15.62
N LEU A 5 38.72 7.40 -15.35
CA LEU A 5 38.75 8.00 -14.01
C LEU A 5 37.35 8.42 -13.55
N THR A 6 36.50 8.91 -14.46
CA THR A 6 35.10 9.27 -14.15
C THR A 6 34.24 8.06 -13.82
N ALA A 7 34.45 6.92 -14.50
CA ALA A 7 33.74 5.67 -14.21
C ALA A 7 34.13 5.08 -12.85
N LEU A 8 35.43 5.10 -12.51
CA LEU A 8 35.95 4.67 -11.20
C LEU A 8 35.54 5.60 -10.05
N LEU A 9 35.53 6.94 -10.27
CA LEU A 9 35.00 7.88 -9.28
C LEU A 9 33.49 7.75 -9.10
N LEU A 10 32.72 7.51 -10.18
CA LEU A 10 31.29 7.21 -10.07
C LEU A 10 31.07 5.91 -9.29
N LEU A 11 31.86 4.85 -9.53
CA LEU A 11 31.80 3.57 -8.81
C LEU A 11 32.12 3.73 -7.31
N MET A 12 33.11 4.56 -6.93
CA MET A 12 33.46 4.78 -5.51
C MET A 12 32.44 5.66 -4.77
N VAL A 13 31.96 6.74 -5.39
CA VAL A 13 30.92 7.60 -4.78
C VAL A 13 29.59 6.84 -4.66
N THR A 14 29.29 5.95 -5.62
CA THR A 14 28.08 5.08 -5.58
C THR A 14 28.21 3.91 -4.61
N ALA A 15 29.40 3.38 -4.37
CA ALA A 15 29.61 2.39 -3.31
C ALA A 15 29.23 2.98 -1.95
N VAL A 16 29.61 4.22 -1.64
CA VAL A 16 29.28 4.91 -0.37
C VAL A 16 27.78 5.15 -0.19
N SER A 17 27.04 5.52 -1.24
CA SER A 17 25.58 5.68 -1.18
C SER A 17 24.84 4.34 -1.04
N VAL A 18 25.33 3.28 -1.71
CA VAL A 18 24.85 1.90 -1.53
C VAL A 18 25.15 1.41 -0.11
N PHE A 19 26.33 1.73 0.46
CA PHE A 19 26.67 1.37 1.85
C PHE A 19 25.72 2.01 2.88
N ALA A 20 25.36 3.29 2.70
CA ALA A 20 24.42 3.99 3.57
C ALA A 20 22.97 3.46 3.44
N GLN A 21 22.51 3.13 2.22
CA GLN A 21 21.24 2.45 1.99
C GLN A 21 21.25 1.01 2.57
N THR A 22 22.39 0.30 2.46
CA THR A 22 22.53 -1.02 3.06
C THR A 22 22.42 -0.99 4.57
N ASP A 23 22.92 0.01 5.30
CA ASP A 23 22.82 0.01 6.78
C ASP A 23 21.37 0.16 7.31
N ALA A 24 20.52 0.90 6.59
CA ALA A 24 19.10 1.03 6.94
C ALA A 24 18.32 -0.25 6.62
N ILE A 25 18.47 -0.75 5.39
CA ILE A 25 17.79 -1.96 4.92
C ILE A 25 18.31 -3.20 5.66
N LYS A 26 19.62 -3.30 5.92
CA LYS A 26 20.26 -4.40 6.68
C LYS A 26 19.67 -4.54 8.07
N SER A 27 19.53 -3.44 8.80
CA SER A 27 18.93 -3.47 10.14
C SER A 27 17.48 -3.98 10.13
N LEU A 28 16.67 -3.56 9.15
CA LEU A 28 15.33 -4.08 8.95
C LEU A 28 15.34 -5.54 8.49
N ASN A 29 16.23 -5.93 7.57
CA ASN A 29 16.38 -7.31 7.11
C ASN A 29 16.80 -8.25 8.24
N ASP A 30 17.72 -7.86 9.13
CA ASP A 30 18.11 -8.65 10.29
C ASP A 30 16.93 -8.87 11.24
N LYS A 31 16.13 -7.81 11.47
CA LYS A 31 14.86 -7.90 12.21
C LYS A 31 13.86 -8.83 11.52
N VAL A 32 13.69 -8.70 10.20
CA VAL A 32 12.81 -9.56 9.42
C VAL A 32 13.28 -11.00 9.52
N ARG A 33 14.55 -11.33 9.24
CA ARG A 33 15.09 -12.71 9.32
C ARG A 33 14.94 -13.32 10.72
N LYS A 34 15.07 -12.54 11.79
CA LYS A 34 14.78 -12.98 13.17
C LYS A 34 13.30 -13.29 13.40
N THR A 35 12.41 -12.53 12.76
CA THR A 35 10.95 -12.59 12.94
C THR A 35 10.26 -13.56 11.96
N HIS A 36 10.84 -13.75 10.77
CA HIS A 36 10.29 -14.44 9.61
C HIS A 36 10.65 -15.94 9.58
N LYS A 37 11.25 -16.47 10.65
CA LYS A 37 11.45 -17.93 10.81
C LYS A 37 10.14 -18.74 10.69
N ASP A 38 8.98 -18.09 10.86
CA ASP A 38 7.64 -18.69 10.81
C ASP A 38 6.85 -18.40 9.50
N THR A 39 7.53 -18.04 8.40
CA THR A 39 7.00 -17.78 7.04
C THR A 39 5.65 -17.03 6.98
N PHE A 40 5.66 -15.69 7.08
CA PHE A 40 4.42 -14.88 6.96
C PHE A 40 3.68 -15.07 5.63
N GLU A 41 4.39 -15.43 4.56
CA GLU A 41 3.77 -15.63 3.23
C GLU A 41 2.81 -16.80 3.18
N THR A 42 3.17 -17.95 3.77
CA THR A 42 2.27 -19.12 3.80
C THR A 42 1.05 -18.83 4.67
N LYS A 43 1.23 -18.11 5.77
CA LYS A 43 0.14 -17.62 6.62
C LYS A 43 -0.76 -16.64 5.88
N ALA A 44 -0.19 -15.75 5.07
CA ALA A 44 -0.92 -14.83 4.22
C ALA A 44 -1.74 -15.57 3.17
N ASP A 45 -1.16 -16.58 2.51
CA ASP A 45 -1.88 -17.44 1.55
C ASP A 45 -3.05 -18.17 2.22
N SER A 46 -2.85 -18.75 3.41
CA SER A 46 -3.93 -19.36 4.19
C SER A 46 -5.04 -18.37 4.56
N MET A 47 -4.66 -17.17 5.02
CA MET A 47 -5.60 -16.11 5.41
C MET A 47 -6.41 -15.58 4.23
N THR A 48 -5.76 -15.26 3.11
CA THR A 48 -6.44 -14.82 1.89
C THR A 48 -7.35 -15.91 1.35
N ASN A 49 -6.92 -17.17 1.36
CA ASN A 49 -7.78 -18.28 0.95
C ASN A 49 -9.02 -18.38 1.84
N ALA A 50 -8.85 -18.40 3.16
CA ALA A 50 -9.98 -18.45 4.08
C ALA A 50 -10.93 -17.26 3.91
N PHE A 51 -10.40 -16.05 3.71
CA PHE A 51 -11.21 -14.85 3.47
C PHE A 51 -12.06 -14.98 2.20
N ILE A 52 -11.47 -15.45 1.09
CA ILE A 52 -12.19 -15.65 -0.17
C ILE A 52 -13.23 -16.76 -0.04
N GLU A 53 -12.86 -17.89 0.57
CA GLU A 53 -13.77 -19.02 0.75
C GLU A 53 -14.96 -18.69 1.65
N SER A 54 -14.74 -17.87 2.69
CA SER A 54 -15.78 -17.48 3.63
C SER A 54 -16.70 -16.37 3.11
N PHE A 55 -16.17 -15.37 2.39
CA PHE A 55 -16.91 -14.14 2.14
C PHE A 55 -17.11 -13.79 0.67
N MET A 56 -16.31 -14.31 -0.26
CA MET A 56 -16.43 -13.91 -1.67
C MET A 56 -17.53 -14.68 -2.40
N ILE A 57 -18.44 -13.95 -3.06
CA ILE A 57 -19.26 -14.49 -4.14
C ILE A 57 -18.35 -14.59 -5.38
N LYS A 58 -17.66 -15.72 -5.52
CA LYS A 58 -16.61 -15.94 -6.53
C LYS A 58 -17.08 -15.71 -7.97
N THR A 59 -18.36 -15.93 -8.28
CA THR A 59 -18.95 -15.67 -9.61
C THR A 59 -19.09 -14.19 -9.94
N LYS A 60 -19.07 -13.32 -8.93
CA LYS A 60 -19.18 -11.86 -9.05
C LYS A 60 -17.91 -11.12 -8.64
N GLY A 61 -17.00 -11.76 -7.90
CA GLY A 61 -15.81 -11.11 -7.36
C GLY A 61 -16.13 -10.08 -6.26
N VAL A 62 -17.35 -10.08 -5.73
CA VAL A 62 -17.80 -9.20 -4.63
C VAL A 62 -17.98 -10.03 -3.37
N PHE A 63 -18.00 -9.37 -2.21
CA PHE A 63 -18.02 -10.01 -0.90
C PHE A 63 -19.38 -9.89 -0.20
N ASN A 64 -19.71 -10.85 0.65
CA ASN A 64 -20.80 -10.80 1.62
C ASN A 64 -20.38 -9.98 2.85
N VAL A 65 -21.32 -9.37 3.57
CA VAL A 65 -21.01 -8.60 4.78
C VAL A 65 -20.77 -9.51 6.01
N LYS A 66 -21.41 -10.67 6.01
CA LYS A 66 -21.28 -11.73 7.01
C LYS A 66 -21.16 -13.09 6.31
N TYR A 67 -20.60 -14.07 7.00
CA TYR A 67 -20.49 -15.43 6.45
C TYR A 67 -21.90 -15.99 6.17
N GLY A 68 -22.11 -16.50 4.95
CA GLY A 68 -23.40 -17.04 4.52
C GLY A 68 -24.53 -16.02 4.30
N TYR A 69 -24.30 -14.71 4.48
CA TYR A 69 -25.35 -13.68 4.34
C TYR A 69 -24.98 -12.57 3.34
N TYR A 70 -25.77 -12.48 2.27
CA TYR A 70 -25.60 -11.48 1.22
C TYR A 70 -26.40 -10.21 1.51
N GLN A 71 -25.74 -9.07 1.41
CA GLN A 71 -26.36 -7.74 1.48
C GLN A 71 -25.89 -6.89 0.29
N ASN A 72 -26.83 -6.19 -0.36
CA ASN A 72 -26.55 -5.45 -1.60
C ASN A 72 -25.85 -4.10 -1.40
N ASN A 73 -25.84 -3.53 -0.18
CA ASN A 73 -25.44 -2.14 0.03
C ASN A 73 -24.12 -2.01 0.82
N ILE A 74 -23.02 -2.54 0.27
CA ILE A 74 -21.69 -2.46 0.90
C ILE A 74 -20.60 -1.94 -0.05
N TYR A 75 -20.88 -0.85 -0.77
CA TYR A 75 -20.08 -0.35 -1.89
C TYR A 75 -18.64 0.05 -1.49
N TRP A 76 -18.44 0.89 -0.48
CA TRP A 76 -17.09 1.26 -0.05
C TRP A 76 -16.34 0.11 0.65
N GLN A 77 -17.06 -0.76 1.35
CA GLN A 77 -16.48 -1.94 1.99
C GLN A 77 -15.95 -2.94 0.94
N GLN A 78 -16.60 -3.04 -0.22
CA GLN A 78 -16.09 -3.82 -1.36
C GLN A 78 -14.70 -3.36 -1.82
N ALA A 79 -14.41 -2.06 -1.73
CA ALA A 79 -13.12 -1.47 -2.10
C ALA A 79 -11.99 -2.06 -1.24
N HIS A 80 -12.19 -2.10 0.06
CA HIS A 80 -11.18 -2.63 0.99
C HIS A 80 -11.14 -4.16 1.04
N ALA A 81 -12.25 -4.85 0.76
CA ALA A 81 -12.25 -6.31 0.65
C ALA A 81 -11.42 -6.78 -0.55
N ILE A 82 -11.60 -6.18 -1.73
CA ILE A 82 -10.84 -6.58 -2.93
C ILE A 82 -9.35 -6.20 -2.81
N ASP A 83 -9.00 -5.19 -2.01
CA ASP A 83 -7.61 -4.80 -1.76
C ASP A 83 -6.74 -5.96 -1.25
N VAL A 84 -7.28 -6.83 -0.38
CA VAL A 84 -6.57 -8.03 0.09
C VAL A 84 -6.20 -8.94 -1.09
N VAL A 85 -7.12 -9.12 -2.03
CA VAL A 85 -6.91 -9.93 -3.24
C VAL A 85 -5.93 -9.26 -4.20
N ILE A 86 -5.93 -7.93 -4.28
CA ILE A 86 -4.98 -7.15 -5.09
C ILE A 86 -3.56 -7.32 -4.55
N TYR A 87 -3.36 -7.21 -3.23
CA TYR A 87 -2.04 -7.41 -2.62
C TYR A 87 -1.53 -8.84 -2.80
N ASN A 88 -2.40 -9.84 -2.62
CA ASN A 88 -2.02 -11.23 -2.88
C ASN A 88 -1.71 -11.47 -4.37
N TYR A 89 -2.52 -10.94 -5.30
CA TYR A 89 -2.19 -10.94 -6.73
C TYR A 89 -0.80 -10.34 -6.99
N GLN A 90 -0.46 -9.21 -6.38
CA GLN A 90 0.84 -8.58 -6.59
C GLN A 90 2.00 -9.43 -6.06
N ARG A 91 1.83 -10.12 -4.93
CA ARG A 91 2.82 -11.06 -4.40
C ARG A 91 2.96 -12.29 -5.31
N GLN A 92 1.85 -12.81 -5.86
CA GLN A 92 1.81 -14.06 -6.61
C GLN A 92 2.06 -13.91 -8.12
N LYS A 93 1.83 -12.75 -8.74
CA LYS A 93 1.83 -12.56 -10.22
C LYS A 93 3.07 -13.03 -10.94
N ASN A 94 4.18 -13.11 -10.22
CA ASN A 94 5.47 -13.52 -10.76
C ASN A 94 6.03 -14.82 -10.15
N ILE A 95 5.36 -15.39 -9.14
CA ILE A 95 5.78 -16.61 -8.45
C ILE A 95 4.86 -17.77 -8.86
N ASN A 96 3.55 -17.54 -8.79
CA ASN A 96 2.53 -18.53 -9.13
C ASN A 96 1.50 -17.90 -10.09
N ARG A 97 1.79 -17.98 -11.39
CA ARG A 97 0.95 -17.41 -12.45
C ARG A 97 -0.47 -17.97 -12.45
N THR A 98 -0.65 -19.25 -12.12
CA THR A 98 -1.98 -19.87 -12.02
C THR A 98 -2.82 -19.22 -10.92
N LEU A 99 -2.24 -19.08 -9.73
CA LEU A 99 -2.90 -18.46 -8.59
C LEU A 99 -3.15 -16.96 -8.85
N ALA A 100 -2.19 -16.27 -9.44
CA ALA A 100 -2.34 -14.87 -9.83
C ALA A 100 -3.46 -14.67 -10.87
N ASN A 101 -3.58 -15.56 -11.86
CA ASN A 101 -4.66 -15.50 -12.85
C ASN A 101 -6.03 -15.71 -12.20
N LYS A 102 -6.13 -16.59 -11.19
CA LYS A 102 -7.35 -16.75 -10.37
C LYS A 102 -7.73 -15.43 -9.68
N TYR A 103 -6.78 -14.77 -9.03
CA TYR A 103 -7.04 -13.48 -8.36
C TYR A 103 -7.33 -12.34 -9.34
N LEU A 104 -6.61 -12.27 -10.45
CA LEU A 104 -6.88 -11.30 -11.51
C LEU A 104 -8.30 -11.48 -12.08
N ASN A 105 -8.78 -12.72 -12.21
CA ASN A 105 -10.16 -12.99 -12.60
C ASN A 105 -11.16 -12.42 -11.58
N TYR A 106 -10.92 -12.58 -10.28
CA TYR A 106 -11.78 -11.98 -9.25
C TYR A 106 -11.77 -10.45 -9.31
N ILE A 107 -10.61 -9.82 -9.51
CA ILE A 107 -10.51 -8.36 -9.69
C ILE A 107 -11.29 -7.89 -10.93
N ARG A 108 -11.22 -8.64 -12.04
CA ARG A 108 -12.00 -8.35 -13.26
C ARG A 108 -13.50 -8.50 -13.02
N LEU A 109 -13.92 -9.53 -12.28
CA LEU A 109 -15.32 -9.73 -11.92
C LEU A 109 -15.83 -8.62 -10.99
N TRP A 110 -15.05 -8.23 -9.99
CA TRP A 110 -15.37 -7.10 -9.10
C TRP A 110 -15.62 -5.81 -9.90
N TYR A 111 -14.73 -5.51 -10.85
CA TYR A 111 -14.87 -4.34 -11.74
C TYR A 111 -16.08 -4.45 -12.67
N LYS A 112 -16.30 -5.62 -13.28
CA LYS A 112 -17.47 -5.90 -14.11
C LYS A 112 -18.78 -5.71 -13.34
N ASN A 113 -18.80 -6.12 -12.08
CA ASN A 113 -19.92 -5.94 -11.16
C ASN A 113 -19.88 -4.59 -10.42
N LYS A 114 -19.03 -3.65 -10.86
CA LYS A 114 -19.02 -2.24 -10.44
C LYS A 114 -18.86 -2.07 -8.94
N SER A 115 -18.04 -2.92 -8.30
CA SER A 115 -17.86 -2.92 -6.84
C SER A 115 -19.18 -3.10 -6.07
N ASN A 116 -20.17 -3.78 -6.66
CA ASN A 116 -21.52 -3.90 -6.11
C ASN A 116 -22.21 -2.55 -5.85
N ASN A 117 -21.94 -1.53 -6.68
CA ASN A 117 -22.59 -0.23 -6.55
C ASN A 117 -24.10 -0.37 -6.78
N TYR A 118 -24.89 0.09 -5.81
CA TYR A 118 -26.35 0.04 -5.81
C TYR A 118 -27.00 1.34 -6.27
N SER A 119 -26.21 2.33 -6.71
CA SER A 119 -26.68 3.67 -7.06
C SER A 119 -26.49 4.03 -8.53
N GLY A 120 -27.19 5.07 -8.97
CA GLY A 120 -27.02 5.72 -10.27
C GLY A 120 -27.10 4.76 -11.46
N ALA A 121 -26.26 5.00 -12.46
CA ALA A 121 -26.20 4.17 -13.67
C ALA A 121 -25.80 2.71 -13.39
N ALA A 122 -25.18 2.42 -12.25
CA ALA A 122 -24.77 1.06 -11.89
C ALA A 122 -25.99 0.16 -11.66
N ALA A 123 -27.00 0.67 -10.94
CA ALA A 123 -28.21 -0.04 -10.57
C ALA A 123 -29.07 -0.44 -11.78
N ALA A 124 -29.01 0.34 -12.87
CA ALA A 124 -29.81 0.13 -14.08
C ALA A 124 -29.07 -0.62 -15.21
N SER A 125 -27.77 -0.89 -15.06
CA SER A 125 -26.94 -1.42 -16.15
C SER A 125 -26.51 -2.87 -15.91
N THR A 126 -26.44 -3.66 -16.99
CA THR A 126 -25.77 -4.98 -17.02
C THR A 126 -24.43 -4.94 -17.78
N THR A 127 -24.05 -3.78 -18.31
CA THR A 127 -22.86 -3.62 -19.14
C THR A 127 -21.59 -3.54 -18.28
N THR A 128 -20.48 -4.02 -18.85
CA THR A 128 -19.16 -3.88 -18.23
C THR A 128 -18.69 -2.44 -18.42
N PRO A 129 -18.13 -1.77 -17.38
CA PRO A 129 -17.61 -0.43 -17.53
C PRO A 129 -16.49 -0.38 -18.60
N ASN A 130 -16.56 0.61 -19.49
CA ASN A 130 -15.56 0.91 -20.51
C ASN A 130 -14.99 2.32 -20.32
N THR A 131 -13.89 2.67 -20.98
CA THR A 131 -13.17 3.94 -20.77
C THR A 131 -13.88 5.20 -21.30
N THR A 132 -14.97 5.06 -22.06
CA THR A 132 -15.73 6.19 -22.62
C THR A 132 -16.73 6.73 -21.61
N ASP A 133 -17.54 5.87 -21.01
CA ASP A 133 -18.64 6.27 -20.12
C ASP A 133 -18.79 5.39 -18.85
N GLY A 134 -17.91 4.40 -18.67
CA GLY A 134 -17.98 3.47 -17.54
C GLY A 134 -17.84 4.12 -16.16
N TYR A 135 -17.26 5.32 -16.08
CA TYR A 135 -17.16 6.10 -14.84
C TYR A 135 -18.52 6.41 -14.22
N LYS A 136 -19.59 6.50 -15.03
CA LYS A 136 -20.97 6.70 -14.56
C LYS A 136 -21.47 5.57 -13.66
N MET A 137 -20.94 4.36 -13.85
CA MET A 137 -21.30 3.20 -13.03
C MET A 137 -20.65 3.20 -11.63
N PHE A 138 -19.80 4.20 -11.35
CA PHE A 138 -19.14 4.37 -10.05
C PHE A 138 -19.62 5.62 -9.31
N GLU A 139 -20.64 6.32 -9.84
CA GLU A 139 -21.33 7.41 -9.15
C GLU A 139 -22.12 6.88 -7.94
N ASN A 140 -22.07 7.61 -6.82
CA ASN A 140 -22.79 7.27 -5.61
C ASN A 140 -23.15 8.56 -4.81
N PRO A 141 -24.28 8.62 -4.08
CA PRO A 141 -24.61 9.76 -3.22
C PRO A 141 -23.56 10.04 -2.14
N TYR A 142 -22.85 9.02 -1.66
CA TYR A 142 -21.76 9.19 -0.69
C TYR A 142 -20.44 9.54 -1.40
N THR A 143 -19.84 10.68 -1.02
CA THR A 143 -18.62 11.18 -1.66
C THR A 143 -17.40 10.36 -1.24
N ASP A 144 -17.34 9.95 0.03
CA ASP A 144 -16.31 9.06 0.55
C ASP A 144 -16.35 7.67 -0.08
N ASP A 145 -17.53 7.09 -0.29
CA ASP A 145 -17.69 5.83 -1.05
C ASP A 145 -17.03 5.90 -2.42
N MET A 146 -17.30 6.96 -3.19
CA MET A 146 -16.65 7.19 -4.48
C MET A 146 -15.13 7.35 -4.32
N CYS A 147 -14.66 8.03 -3.27
CA CYS A 147 -13.23 8.16 -2.98
C CYS A 147 -12.57 6.80 -2.73
N TRP A 148 -13.13 5.94 -1.88
CA TRP A 148 -12.57 4.63 -1.56
C TRP A 148 -12.47 3.71 -2.79
N VAL A 149 -13.52 3.67 -3.59
CA VAL A 149 -13.54 2.89 -4.83
C VAL A 149 -12.58 3.46 -5.88
N THR A 150 -12.47 4.78 -5.98
CA THR A 150 -11.49 5.45 -6.85
C THR A 150 -10.05 5.11 -6.46
N LEU A 151 -9.72 5.09 -5.16
CA LEU A 151 -8.41 4.66 -4.67
C LEU A 151 -8.12 3.20 -5.03
N THR A 152 -9.12 2.33 -4.94
CA THR A 152 -9.00 0.92 -5.32
C THR A 152 -8.79 0.74 -6.83
N LEU A 153 -9.51 1.51 -7.67
CA LEU A 153 -9.29 1.51 -9.12
C LEU A 153 -7.87 1.96 -9.49
N LEU A 154 -7.34 3.00 -8.83
CA LEU A 154 -5.94 3.40 -8.99
C LEU A 154 -5.00 2.26 -8.62
N ARG A 155 -5.25 1.59 -7.49
CA ARG A 155 -4.45 0.45 -7.01
C ARG A 155 -4.50 -0.75 -7.96
N ILE A 156 -5.65 -1.08 -8.54
CA ILE A 156 -5.76 -2.13 -9.56
C ILE A 156 -4.91 -1.75 -10.78
N GLY A 157 -5.00 -0.50 -11.23
CA GLY A 157 -4.17 0.00 -12.33
C GLY A 157 -2.67 -0.10 -12.04
N GLU A 158 -2.25 0.25 -10.83
CA GLU A 158 -0.87 0.10 -10.34
C GLU A 158 -0.45 -1.39 -10.29
N ALA A 159 -1.32 -2.27 -9.80
CA ALA A 159 -1.04 -3.70 -9.62
C ALA A 159 -0.85 -4.46 -10.94
N THR A 160 -1.74 -4.18 -11.89
CA THR A 160 -1.93 -4.92 -13.14
C THR A 160 -1.24 -4.28 -14.34
N GLY A 161 -0.83 -3.01 -14.23
CA GLY A 161 -0.36 -2.21 -15.36
C GLY A 161 -1.46 -1.83 -16.37
N THR A 162 -2.72 -2.18 -16.11
CA THR A 162 -3.83 -1.91 -17.03
C THR A 162 -4.36 -0.49 -16.85
N SER A 163 -4.22 0.35 -17.88
CA SER A 163 -4.54 1.79 -17.80
C SER A 163 -6.02 2.11 -17.66
N SER A 164 -6.92 1.23 -18.13
CA SER A 164 -8.38 1.46 -18.10
C SER A 164 -8.90 1.76 -16.70
N TYR A 165 -8.41 1.05 -15.67
CA TYR A 165 -8.82 1.29 -14.28
C TYR A 165 -8.46 2.70 -13.81
N SER A 166 -7.23 3.15 -14.08
CA SER A 166 -6.81 4.51 -13.73
C SER A 166 -7.50 5.60 -14.55
N ILE A 167 -7.86 5.32 -15.81
CA ILE A 167 -8.65 6.24 -16.64
C ILE A 167 -10.04 6.43 -16.03
N ILE A 168 -10.71 5.34 -15.63
CA ILE A 168 -11.99 5.43 -14.91
C ILE A 168 -11.83 6.18 -13.60
N ALA A 169 -10.82 5.86 -12.78
CA ALA A 169 -10.58 6.54 -11.51
C ALA A 169 -10.45 8.06 -11.69
N ARG A 170 -9.68 8.49 -12.70
CA ARG A 170 -9.54 9.89 -13.07
C ARG A 170 -10.89 10.52 -13.47
N GLN A 171 -11.67 9.82 -14.29
CA GLN A 171 -12.99 10.29 -14.72
C GLN A 171 -13.98 10.39 -13.56
N VAL A 172 -14.01 9.44 -12.63
CA VAL A 172 -14.84 9.52 -11.41
C VAL A 172 -14.45 10.75 -10.59
N PHE A 173 -13.15 10.97 -10.40
CA PHE A 173 -12.67 12.15 -9.67
C PHE A 173 -13.08 13.46 -10.36
N ASP A 174 -12.80 13.60 -11.65
CA ASP A 174 -13.03 14.83 -12.43
C ASP A 174 -14.53 15.15 -12.63
N ASN A 175 -15.38 14.13 -12.79
CA ASN A 175 -16.79 14.32 -13.11
C ASN A 175 -17.71 14.30 -11.88
N TYR A 176 -17.32 13.66 -10.78
CA TYR A 176 -18.19 13.49 -9.62
C TYR A 176 -17.58 14.01 -8.32
N ILE A 177 -16.41 13.52 -7.92
CA ILE A 177 -15.84 13.84 -6.59
C ILE A 177 -15.50 15.33 -6.50
N ILE A 178 -14.60 15.83 -7.35
CA ILE A 178 -14.11 17.21 -7.22
C ILE A 178 -15.18 18.24 -7.57
N LYS A 179 -16.24 17.84 -8.29
CA LYS A 179 -17.40 18.69 -8.59
C LYS A 179 -18.25 19.01 -7.37
N ARG A 180 -18.13 18.22 -6.29
CA ARG A 180 -18.79 18.51 -5.01
C ARG A 180 -17.95 19.44 -4.11
N ALA A 181 -16.73 19.78 -4.51
CA ALA A 181 -15.85 20.59 -3.68
C ALA A 181 -16.31 22.04 -3.61
N GLN A 182 -16.18 22.64 -2.44
CA GLN A 182 -16.43 24.05 -2.18
C GLN A 182 -15.15 24.72 -1.68
N GLU A 183 -14.94 25.98 -2.06
CA GLU A 183 -13.85 26.78 -1.52
C GLU A 183 -14.18 27.23 -0.10
N ASP A 184 -13.19 27.25 0.78
CA ASP A 184 -13.29 27.84 2.11
C ASP A 184 -12.31 29.03 2.18
N GLU A 185 -12.84 30.24 2.07
CA GLU A 185 -12.05 31.48 2.03
C GLU A 185 -11.16 31.62 3.29
N ALA A 186 -11.66 31.21 4.45
CA ALA A 186 -10.94 31.30 5.72
C ALA A 186 -9.65 30.46 5.73
N THR A 187 -9.63 29.33 5.04
CA THR A 187 -8.43 28.47 4.95
C THR A 187 -7.66 28.63 3.65
N GLY A 188 -8.30 29.12 2.58
CA GLY A 188 -7.83 29.02 1.20
C GLY A 188 -7.88 27.58 0.66
N GLY A 189 -8.60 26.68 1.33
CA GLY A 189 -8.67 25.25 1.03
C GLY A 189 -9.93 24.84 0.27
N LEU A 190 -9.99 23.54 -0.07
CA LEU A 190 -11.19 22.90 -0.61
C LEU A 190 -11.75 21.92 0.40
N TRP A 191 -13.07 21.92 0.55
CA TRP A 191 -13.78 20.91 1.32
C TRP A 191 -14.85 20.22 0.49
N LEU A 192 -15.08 18.95 0.79
CA LEU A 192 -16.07 18.09 0.16
C LEU A 192 -17.13 17.71 1.19
N PRO A 193 -18.42 17.75 0.84
CA PRO A 193 -19.47 17.22 1.68
C PRO A 193 -19.37 15.70 1.76
N TRP A 194 -19.74 15.13 2.90
CA TRP A 194 -19.75 13.67 3.08
C TRP A 194 -20.64 12.98 2.05
N ASN A 195 -21.82 13.53 1.76
CA ASN A 195 -22.77 12.99 0.80
C ASN A 195 -23.52 14.12 0.06
N THR A 196 -24.56 13.77 -0.70
CA THR A 196 -25.39 14.75 -1.43
C THR A 196 -26.44 15.47 -0.59
N ASP A 197 -26.62 15.09 0.68
CA ASP A 197 -27.60 15.73 1.56
C ASP A 197 -27.16 17.14 1.93
N VAL A 198 -28.13 18.05 2.01
CA VAL A 198 -27.90 19.45 2.39
C VAL A 198 -27.34 19.50 3.81
N GLY A 199 -26.22 20.19 3.97
CA GLY A 199 -25.56 20.36 5.27
C GLY A 199 -24.70 19.17 5.71
N SER A 200 -24.47 18.16 4.86
CA SER A 200 -23.49 17.12 5.17
C SER A 200 -22.09 17.74 5.22
N GLY A 201 -21.54 17.78 6.42
CA GLY A 201 -20.28 18.45 6.68
C GLY A 201 -19.09 17.76 6.01
N PRO A 202 -17.95 18.44 5.94
CA PRO A 202 -16.70 17.78 5.61
C PRO A 202 -16.28 16.87 6.76
N ASN A 203 -16.10 15.59 6.43
CA ASN A 203 -15.57 14.57 7.34
C ASN A 203 -14.17 14.12 6.89
N ALA A 204 -13.37 13.58 7.81
CA ALA A 204 -12.05 13.07 7.46
C ALA A 204 -12.13 11.89 6.48
N CYS A 205 -13.19 11.08 6.57
CA CYS A 205 -13.46 9.97 5.65
C CYS A 205 -13.63 10.40 4.19
N THR A 206 -13.95 11.67 3.92
CA THR A 206 -14.03 12.22 2.56
C THR A 206 -12.78 13.02 2.22
N GLN A 207 -12.36 13.90 3.13
CA GLN A 207 -11.26 14.84 2.91
C GLN A 207 -9.89 14.14 2.74
N ALA A 208 -9.58 13.18 3.60
CA ALA A 208 -8.31 12.46 3.54
C ALA A 208 -8.15 11.64 2.25
N PRO A 209 -9.10 10.77 1.84
CA PRO A 209 -8.93 10.03 0.60
C PRO A 209 -9.05 10.92 -0.64
N ALA A 210 -9.85 11.98 -0.66
CA ALA A 210 -9.86 12.92 -1.79
C ALA A 210 -8.50 13.60 -1.99
N THR A 211 -7.84 14.00 -0.90
CA THR A 211 -6.47 14.52 -0.93
C THR A 211 -5.51 13.48 -1.53
N LEU A 212 -5.61 12.23 -1.09
CA LEU A 212 -4.78 11.13 -1.59
C LEU A 212 -5.02 10.83 -3.08
N ILE A 213 -6.28 10.82 -3.53
CA ILE A 213 -6.63 10.59 -4.95
C ILE A 213 -6.00 11.68 -5.80
N ALA A 214 -6.18 12.95 -5.44
CA ALA A 214 -5.62 14.07 -6.20
C ALA A 214 -4.08 13.96 -6.29
N ALA A 215 -3.40 13.64 -5.18
CA ALA A 215 -1.95 13.45 -5.17
C ALA A 215 -1.51 12.26 -6.05
N LYS A 216 -2.23 11.14 -6.01
CA LYS A 216 -1.97 9.96 -6.87
C LYS A 216 -2.25 10.23 -8.36
N LEU A 217 -3.28 11.00 -8.68
CA LEU A 217 -3.57 11.41 -10.06
C LEU A 217 -2.47 12.32 -10.60
N TYR A 218 -1.96 13.25 -9.78
CA TYR A 218 -0.78 14.03 -10.17
C TYR A 218 0.44 13.15 -10.38
N LYS A 219 0.75 12.25 -9.43
CA LYS A 219 1.86 11.28 -9.57
C LYS A 219 1.79 10.51 -10.90
N LYS A 220 0.58 10.14 -11.33
CA LYS A 220 0.37 9.32 -12.53
C LYS A 220 0.40 10.13 -13.83
N TYR A 221 -0.18 11.33 -13.85
CA TYR A 221 -0.44 12.07 -15.08
C TYR A 221 0.37 13.36 -15.22
N GLY A 222 1.04 13.82 -14.18
CA GLY A 222 1.80 15.09 -14.15
C GLY A 222 0.92 16.33 -14.40
N THR A 223 -0.40 16.21 -14.37
CA THR A 223 -1.30 17.33 -14.70
C THR A 223 -1.49 18.24 -13.49
N GLU A 224 -1.01 19.48 -13.58
CA GLU A 224 -0.88 20.43 -12.46
C GLU A 224 -2.17 20.67 -11.66
N LYS A 225 -3.35 20.62 -12.31
CA LYS A 225 -4.64 20.77 -11.62
C LYS A 225 -4.78 19.79 -10.43
N TYR A 226 -4.25 18.57 -10.56
CA TYR A 226 -4.36 17.56 -9.52
C TYR A 226 -3.47 17.88 -8.31
N LEU A 227 -2.26 18.42 -8.53
CA LEU A 227 -1.41 18.89 -7.43
C LEU A 227 -2.04 20.09 -6.73
N THR A 228 -2.63 21.01 -7.49
CA THR A 228 -3.40 22.14 -6.95
C THR A 228 -4.56 21.66 -6.07
N TYR A 229 -5.37 20.70 -6.55
CA TYR A 229 -6.45 20.13 -5.75
C TYR A 229 -5.93 19.41 -4.50
N ALA A 230 -4.87 18.61 -4.61
CA ALA A 230 -4.27 17.91 -3.48
C ALA A 230 -3.83 18.91 -2.39
N LYS A 231 -3.17 20.00 -2.78
CA LYS A 231 -2.73 21.06 -1.84
C LYS A 231 -3.89 21.80 -1.19
N LYS A 232 -4.94 22.15 -1.94
CA LYS A 232 -6.13 22.81 -1.38
C LYS A 232 -6.91 21.90 -0.42
N LEU A 233 -7.10 20.63 -0.77
CA LEU A 233 -7.76 19.63 0.10
C LEU A 233 -6.93 19.34 1.37
N TYR A 234 -5.60 19.20 1.23
CA TYR A 234 -4.68 19.07 2.36
C TYR A 234 -4.75 20.29 3.28
N THR A 235 -4.80 21.50 2.71
CA THR A 235 -4.87 22.75 3.48
C THR A 235 -6.13 22.82 4.34
N TYR A 236 -7.29 22.45 3.78
CA TYR A 236 -8.52 22.37 4.56
C TYR A 236 -8.42 21.30 5.65
N THR A 237 -7.95 20.11 5.29
CA THR A 237 -7.85 18.97 6.21
C THR A 237 -6.98 19.32 7.42
N THR A 238 -5.80 19.91 7.20
CA THR A 238 -4.89 20.30 8.30
C THR A 238 -5.42 21.44 9.16
N LYS A 239 -6.16 22.41 8.60
CA LYS A 239 -6.66 23.58 9.34
C LYS A 239 -7.99 23.33 10.07
N LYS A 240 -8.84 22.42 9.59
CA LYS A 240 -10.23 22.25 10.10
C LYS A 240 -10.51 20.86 10.67
N ILE A 241 -9.94 19.82 10.06
CA ILE A 241 -10.23 18.42 10.42
C ILE A 241 -9.24 17.90 11.46
N VAL A 242 -7.95 18.10 11.23
CA VAL A 242 -6.90 17.69 12.18
C VAL A 242 -7.04 18.46 13.49
N LYS A 243 -7.00 17.75 14.60
CA LYS A 243 -7.03 18.25 15.97
C LYS A 243 -5.63 18.15 16.59
N GLY A 244 -5.48 18.69 17.81
CA GLY A 244 -4.22 18.66 18.56
C GLY A 244 -3.64 17.24 18.72
N GLY A 245 -2.32 17.16 18.84
CA GLY A 245 -1.60 15.89 19.03
C GLY A 245 -1.41 15.06 17.75
N GLY A 246 -1.79 15.55 16.56
CA GLY A 246 -1.74 14.75 15.33
C GLY A 246 -2.96 13.86 15.15
N ARG A 247 -4.11 14.30 15.66
CA ARG A 247 -5.35 13.55 15.61
C ARG A 247 -6.18 13.91 14.37
N VAL A 248 -6.29 13.03 13.38
CA VAL A 248 -7.17 13.27 12.23
C VAL A 248 -8.60 13.00 12.67
N GLU A 249 -9.36 14.07 12.94
CA GLU A 249 -10.75 14.09 13.44
C GLU A 249 -10.98 13.77 14.93
N GLU A 250 -12.24 13.83 15.36
CA GLU A 250 -12.67 13.45 16.71
C GLU A 250 -14.05 12.78 16.63
N PRO A 251 -14.20 11.53 17.11
CA PRO A 251 -13.17 10.64 17.64
C PRO A 251 -12.17 10.17 16.58
N PRO A 252 -10.90 9.87 16.93
CA PRO A 252 -9.93 9.36 15.96
C PRO A 252 -10.16 7.89 15.66
N LEU A 253 -10.02 7.55 14.38
CA LEU A 253 -10.19 6.20 13.88
C LEU A 253 -8.98 5.81 13.02
N THR A 254 -8.63 4.53 13.02
CA THR A 254 -7.40 4.05 12.37
C THR A 254 -7.36 4.37 10.87
N TYR A 255 -8.49 4.25 10.17
CA TYR A 255 -8.57 4.47 8.72
C TYR A 255 -8.31 5.91 8.27
N THR A 256 -8.80 6.91 9.00
CA THR A 256 -8.60 8.31 8.64
C THR A 256 -7.19 8.77 8.93
N GLN A 257 -6.61 8.29 10.03
CA GLN A 257 -5.20 8.47 10.35
C GLN A 257 -4.29 7.88 9.25
N GLY A 258 -4.51 6.62 8.88
CA GLY A 258 -3.72 5.96 7.84
C GLY A 258 -3.85 6.62 6.46
N THR A 259 -5.07 7.00 6.09
CA THR A 259 -5.32 7.59 4.77
C THR A 259 -4.69 8.97 4.64
N PHE A 260 -4.77 9.80 5.68
CA PHE A 260 -4.16 11.12 5.63
C PHE A 260 -2.63 11.06 5.75
N ALA A 261 -2.10 10.07 6.47
CA ALA A 261 -0.67 9.78 6.45
C ALA A 261 -0.17 9.46 5.04
N GLU A 262 -0.87 8.60 4.30
CA GLU A 262 -0.50 8.29 2.92
C GLU A 262 -0.62 9.51 2.00
N ALA A 263 -1.66 10.34 2.18
CA ALA A 263 -1.78 11.59 1.42
C ALA A 263 -0.54 12.49 1.62
N CYS A 264 -0.06 12.61 2.86
CA CYS A 264 1.17 13.34 3.18
C CYS A 264 2.39 12.68 2.54
N ARG A 265 2.53 11.35 2.61
CA ARG A 265 3.65 10.62 2.01
C ARG A 265 3.71 10.83 0.49
N ILE A 266 2.58 10.73 -0.21
CA ILE A 266 2.55 10.97 -1.66
C ILE A 266 2.87 12.44 -1.97
N LEU A 267 2.30 13.40 -1.23
CA LEU A 267 2.60 14.83 -1.41
C LEU A 267 4.09 15.15 -1.24
N TYR A 268 4.77 14.52 -0.28
CA TYR A 268 6.23 14.66 -0.11
C TYR A 268 6.99 14.29 -1.39
N HIS A 269 6.60 13.19 -2.04
CA HIS A 269 7.26 12.68 -3.25
C HIS A 269 6.99 13.49 -4.51
N VAL A 270 5.79 14.08 -4.61
CA VAL A 270 5.35 14.69 -5.87
C VAL A 270 5.40 16.21 -5.88
N THR A 271 5.55 16.86 -4.73
CA THR A 271 5.57 18.33 -4.69
C THR A 271 6.96 18.90 -5.00
N ASP A 272 6.95 19.99 -5.78
CA ASP A 272 8.12 20.86 -6.03
C ASP A 272 8.18 22.05 -5.05
N GLU A 273 7.42 22.00 -3.94
CA GLU A 273 7.49 23.02 -2.90
C GLU A 273 8.84 23.04 -2.18
N SER A 274 9.07 24.11 -1.41
CA SER A 274 10.28 24.27 -0.60
C SER A 274 10.57 23.05 0.28
N ASN A 275 11.85 22.80 0.56
CA ASN A 275 12.28 21.72 1.45
C ASN A 275 11.56 21.76 2.82
N THR A 276 11.21 22.95 3.31
CA THR A 276 10.40 23.11 4.52
C THR A 276 9.03 22.44 4.41
N MET A 277 8.31 22.64 3.29
CA MET A 277 7.01 22.02 3.06
C MET A 277 7.12 20.52 2.78
N LYS A 278 8.11 20.09 1.99
CA LYS A 278 8.40 18.66 1.79
C LYS A 278 8.67 17.95 3.12
N ASN A 279 9.53 18.52 3.96
CA ASN A 279 9.83 17.97 5.27
C ASN A 279 8.61 17.96 6.21
N ARG A 280 7.70 18.93 6.08
CA ARG A 280 6.42 18.91 6.80
C ARG A 280 5.55 17.72 6.39
N TYR A 281 5.36 17.49 5.09
CA TYR A 281 4.61 16.33 4.60
C TYR A 281 5.21 15.02 5.11
N LYS A 282 6.54 14.87 4.99
CA LYS A 282 7.29 13.72 5.49
C LYS A 282 7.11 13.49 7.00
N SER A 283 7.18 14.55 7.80
CA SER A 283 6.98 14.49 9.25
C SER A 283 5.55 14.08 9.60
N TYR A 284 4.55 14.69 8.96
CA TYR A 284 3.15 14.40 9.22
C TYR A 284 2.71 13.00 8.78
N ALA A 285 3.31 12.45 7.72
CA ALA A 285 3.11 11.04 7.37
C ALA A 285 3.45 10.11 8.56
N PHE A 286 4.54 10.39 9.29
CA PHE A 286 4.86 9.65 10.51
C PHE A 286 3.89 9.98 11.64
N THR A 287 3.63 11.27 11.91
CA THR A 287 2.77 11.71 13.03
C THR A 287 1.43 11.00 13.03
N TYR A 288 0.73 10.95 11.89
CA TYR A 288 -0.60 10.36 11.82
C TYR A 288 -0.58 8.83 11.96
N LEU A 289 0.44 8.14 11.41
CA LEU A 289 0.61 6.69 11.63
C LEU A 289 0.95 6.39 13.09
N ASN A 290 1.89 7.14 13.68
CA ASN A 290 2.31 6.95 15.06
C ASN A 290 1.13 7.16 16.03
N TYR A 291 0.25 8.13 15.74
CA TYR A 291 -1.00 8.33 16.48
C TYR A 291 -1.91 7.11 16.40
N ALA A 292 -2.11 6.54 15.20
CA ALA A 292 -2.94 5.34 15.04
C ALA A 292 -2.43 4.17 15.91
N PHE A 293 -1.12 4.11 16.17
CA PHE A 293 -0.48 3.13 17.05
C PHE A 293 -0.28 3.61 18.50
N GLY A 294 -0.92 4.71 18.92
CA GLY A 294 -1.04 5.08 20.32
C GLY A 294 -0.04 6.12 20.82
N VAL A 295 0.65 6.85 19.92
CA VAL A 295 1.62 7.88 20.30
C VAL A 295 1.37 9.19 19.56
N ASP A 296 1.12 10.26 20.31
CA ASP A 296 0.80 11.56 19.73
C ASP A 296 2.04 12.33 19.23
N SER A 297 1.82 13.54 18.68
CA SER A 297 2.90 14.38 18.16
C SER A 297 3.90 14.90 19.21
N ASN A 298 3.56 14.82 20.50
CA ASN A 298 4.43 15.20 21.61
C ASN A 298 5.20 13.98 22.16
N GLY A 299 4.94 12.78 21.63
CA GLY A 299 5.52 11.54 22.14
C GLY A 299 4.75 10.92 23.30
N GLU A 300 3.56 11.43 23.62
CA GLU A 300 2.74 10.92 24.72
C GLU A 300 1.93 9.69 24.29
N GLN A 301 1.86 8.71 25.19
CA GLN A 301 1.14 7.46 24.96
C GLN A 301 -0.36 7.61 25.24
N HIS A 302 -1.19 7.08 24.36
CA HIS A 302 -2.65 7.07 24.48
C HIS A 302 -3.26 5.74 24.00
N ASP A 303 -4.56 5.57 24.25
CA ASP A 303 -5.38 4.39 23.90
C ASP A 303 -6.55 4.72 22.96
N ARG A 304 -6.52 5.91 22.34
CA ARG A 304 -7.57 6.40 21.44
C ARG A 304 -7.77 5.54 20.17
N CYS A 305 -6.72 4.85 19.71
CA CYS A 305 -6.74 3.88 18.60
C CYS A 305 -6.14 2.52 18.97
N THR A 306 -5.71 2.34 20.22
CA THR A 306 -5.05 1.14 20.73
C THR A 306 -5.76 0.62 21.96
N SER A 307 -5.56 -0.65 22.28
CA SER A 307 -6.33 -1.35 23.31
C SER A 307 -5.90 -0.99 24.75
N ALA A 308 -4.71 -0.40 24.92
CA ALA A 308 -4.25 0.23 26.15
C ALA A 308 -3.07 1.16 25.87
N LYS A 309 -2.85 2.16 26.73
CA LYS A 309 -1.69 3.07 26.62
C LYS A 309 -0.39 2.29 26.63
N GLY A 310 0.53 2.61 25.72
CA GLY A 310 1.86 1.99 25.64
C GLY A 310 1.89 0.56 25.09
N ASN A 311 0.75 -0.05 24.76
CA ASN A 311 0.74 -1.41 24.24
C ASN A 311 0.84 -1.49 22.71
N ASN A 312 0.56 -0.40 21.99
CA ASN A 312 0.59 -0.28 20.52
C ASN A 312 -0.19 -1.39 19.76
N LEU A 313 -1.13 -2.06 20.42
CA LEU A 313 -2.02 -3.04 19.82
C LEU A 313 -3.31 -2.34 19.43
N LEU A 314 -3.67 -2.35 18.16
CA LEU A 314 -4.88 -1.66 17.67
C LEU A 314 -6.12 -2.18 18.40
N ARG A 315 -7.05 -1.28 18.73
CA ARG A 315 -8.26 -1.63 19.47
C ARG A 315 -9.34 -2.25 18.59
N ASP A 316 -10.37 -2.75 19.26
CA ASP A 316 -11.70 -2.87 18.68
C ASP A 316 -12.29 -1.47 18.45
N GLU A 317 -12.67 -1.20 17.20
CA GLU A 317 -13.29 0.08 16.79
C GLU A 317 -14.80 -0.05 16.58
N GLY A 318 -15.35 -1.24 16.83
CA GLY A 318 -16.77 -1.56 16.75
C GLY A 318 -17.08 -2.73 15.82
N HIS A 319 -18.30 -3.25 15.93
CA HIS A 319 -18.68 -4.56 15.35
C HIS A 319 -19.52 -4.47 14.08
N ASN A 320 -19.90 -3.26 13.65
CA ASN A 320 -20.65 -3.11 12.41
C ASN A 320 -19.75 -3.26 11.17
N ALA A 321 -20.37 -3.29 9.98
CA ALA A 321 -19.69 -3.51 8.70
C ALA A 321 -18.60 -2.44 8.42
N ASP A 322 -18.80 -1.22 8.91
CA ASP A 322 -17.89 -0.10 8.71
C ASP A 322 -16.69 -0.18 9.66
N GLN A 323 -17.00 -0.22 10.96
CA GLN A 323 -16.03 -0.14 12.05
C GLN A 323 -15.04 -1.31 12.05
N SER A 324 -15.52 -2.50 11.68
CA SER A 324 -14.68 -3.69 11.63
C SER A 324 -13.63 -3.66 10.49
N LEU A 325 -13.78 -2.76 9.51
CA LEU A 325 -12.86 -2.58 8.38
C LEU A 325 -11.78 -1.52 8.58
N PHE A 326 -11.90 -0.62 9.55
CA PHE A 326 -11.02 0.55 9.61
C PHE A 326 -9.53 0.19 9.66
N LYS A 327 -9.17 -0.89 10.36
CA LYS A 327 -7.80 -1.42 10.39
C LYS A 327 -7.32 -1.87 9.02
N ALA A 328 -8.18 -2.46 8.18
CA ALA A 328 -7.85 -2.88 6.82
C ALA A 328 -7.40 -1.71 5.93
N VAL A 329 -7.88 -0.49 6.21
CA VAL A 329 -7.50 0.74 5.51
C VAL A 329 -6.16 1.29 6.00
N LEU A 330 -5.91 1.26 7.31
CA LEU A 330 -4.66 1.75 7.91
C LEU A 330 -3.44 0.95 7.44
N ILE A 331 -3.54 -0.38 7.53
CA ILE A 331 -2.39 -1.29 7.43
C ILE A 331 -1.59 -1.10 6.13
N PRO A 332 -2.20 -1.04 4.93
CA PRO A 332 -1.42 -0.92 3.72
C PRO A 332 -0.62 0.37 3.63
N TYR A 333 -1.16 1.47 4.16
CA TYR A 333 -0.48 2.76 4.21
C TYR A 333 0.67 2.77 5.23
N ALA A 334 0.49 2.10 6.38
CA ALA A 334 1.57 1.89 7.33
C ALA A 334 2.71 1.07 6.71
N VAL A 335 2.41 0.04 5.93
CA VAL A 335 3.42 -0.73 5.19
C VAL A 335 4.10 0.10 4.10
N ASN A 336 3.35 0.89 3.34
CA ASN A 336 3.93 1.78 2.33
C ASN A 336 4.94 2.75 2.97
N TYR A 337 4.63 3.29 4.16
CA TYR A 337 5.58 4.12 4.92
C TYR A 337 6.86 3.37 5.30
N VAL A 338 6.76 2.11 5.74
CA VAL A 338 7.93 1.28 6.07
C VAL A 338 8.78 0.98 4.82
N LEU A 339 8.14 0.77 3.67
CA LEU A 339 8.82 0.46 2.40
C LEU A 339 9.40 1.70 1.70
N ASP A 340 9.07 2.89 2.16
CA ASP A 340 9.56 4.15 1.60
C ASP A 340 10.91 4.52 2.21
N GLU A 341 11.98 4.44 1.42
CA GLU A 341 13.35 4.62 1.91
C GLU A 341 13.73 6.06 2.19
N ASP A 342 12.99 7.00 1.62
CA ASP A 342 13.15 8.39 1.95
C ASP A 342 12.65 8.66 3.38
N MET A 343 11.77 7.83 3.94
CA MET A 343 11.33 7.97 5.33
C MET A 343 12.46 7.69 6.32
N ALA A 344 12.45 8.39 7.46
CA ALA A 344 13.52 8.26 8.45
C ALA A 344 13.62 6.81 8.97
N LYS A 345 14.84 6.24 8.96
CA LYS A 345 15.11 4.85 9.40
C LYS A 345 14.49 4.52 10.76
N ALA A 346 14.65 5.41 11.75
CA ALA A 346 14.09 5.21 13.08
C ALA A 346 12.56 5.08 13.04
N ASN A 347 11.88 5.97 12.32
CA ASN A 347 10.43 5.98 12.19
C ASN A 347 9.91 4.73 11.45
N ARG A 348 10.57 4.34 10.34
CA ARG A 348 10.25 3.11 9.61
C ARG A 348 10.36 1.89 10.53
N THR A 349 11.41 1.85 11.34
CA THR A 349 11.65 0.77 12.31
C THR A 349 10.57 0.71 13.37
N THR A 350 10.13 1.86 13.89
CA THR A 350 9.03 1.96 14.85
C THR A 350 7.72 1.43 14.26
N ILE A 351 7.32 1.89 13.07
CA ILE A 351 6.09 1.42 12.42
C ILE A 351 6.16 -0.08 12.07
N PHE A 352 7.31 -0.56 11.62
CA PHE A 352 7.55 -2.00 11.40
C PHE A 352 7.28 -2.81 12.67
N ASP A 353 7.85 -2.39 13.81
CA ASP A 353 7.69 -3.10 15.08
C ASP A 353 6.21 -3.13 15.52
N TYR A 354 5.46 -2.04 15.32
CA TYR A 354 4.02 -2.00 15.59
C TYR A 354 3.23 -2.98 14.71
N ILE A 355 3.49 -3.01 13.40
CA ILE A 355 2.83 -3.94 12.47
C ILE A 355 3.10 -5.38 12.89
N VAL A 356 4.38 -5.75 13.08
CA VAL A 356 4.78 -7.11 13.46
C VAL A 356 4.17 -7.53 14.80
N LYS A 357 4.10 -6.61 15.79
CA LYS A 357 3.47 -6.86 17.08
C LYS A 357 1.99 -7.22 16.93
N ASN A 358 1.24 -6.44 16.13
CA ASN A 358 -0.15 -6.70 15.83
C ASN A 358 -0.34 -8.01 15.06
N THR A 359 0.51 -8.30 14.06
CA THR A 359 0.43 -9.53 13.26
C THR A 359 0.65 -10.78 14.11
N LYS A 360 1.64 -10.76 15.00
CA LYS A 360 1.90 -11.86 15.93
C LYS A 360 0.74 -12.05 16.91
N MET A 361 0.16 -10.96 17.41
CA MET A 361 -0.99 -11.02 18.31
C MET A 361 -2.21 -11.63 17.63
N MET A 362 -2.57 -11.14 16.43
CA MET A 362 -3.68 -11.66 15.64
C MET A 362 -3.49 -13.14 15.31
N TRP A 363 -2.30 -13.52 14.79
CA TRP A 363 -2.02 -14.91 14.41
C TRP A 363 -2.05 -15.87 15.61
N LYS A 364 -1.50 -15.45 16.75
CA LYS A 364 -1.52 -16.27 17.98
C LYS A 364 -2.94 -16.62 18.42
N ASN A 365 -3.88 -15.70 18.24
CA ASN A 365 -5.26 -15.87 18.68
C ASN A 365 -6.20 -16.37 17.57
N LEU A 366 -5.71 -16.54 16.34
CA LEU A 366 -6.50 -17.12 15.26
C LEU A 366 -6.64 -18.64 15.48
N ASP A 367 -7.88 -19.13 15.51
CA ASP A 367 -8.14 -20.56 15.62
C ASP A 367 -7.91 -21.26 14.27
N ILE A 368 -6.65 -21.60 13.99
CA ILE A 368 -6.24 -22.22 12.73
C ILE A 368 -6.73 -23.67 12.58
N SER A 369 -7.19 -24.30 13.67
CA SER A 369 -7.74 -25.67 13.62
C SER A 369 -9.01 -25.75 12.76
N ARG A 370 -9.66 -24.60 12.52
CA ARG A 370 -10.87 -24.46 11.70
C ARG A 370 -10.61 -24.27 10.20
N TYR A 371 -9.34 -24.23 9.77
CA TYR A 371 -9.01 -24.08 8.35
C TYR A 371 -9.73 -25.16 7.49
N PRO A 372 -10.35 -24.80 6.35
CA PRO A 372 -10.19 -23.54 5.59
C PRO A 372 -11.10 -22.39 6.00
N ILE A 373 -11.97 -22.52 7.01
CA ILE A 373 -12.94 -21.50 7.42
C ILE A 373 -12.53 -20.96 8.79
N VAL A 374 -11.72 -19.89 8.79
CA VAL A 374 -11.27 -19.20 10.00
C VAL A 374 -11.83 -17.78 10.04
N PHE A 375 -11.98 -17.25 11.25
CA PHE A 375 -12.49 -15.90 11.48
C PHE A 375 -11.58 -15.12 12.41
N CYS A 376 -11.27 -13.88 12.02
CA CYS A 376 -10.65 -12.93 12.93
C CYS A 376 -11.69 -12.31 13.86
N ASN A 377 -11.30 -12.09 15.11
CA ASN A 377 -12.06 -11.25 16.02
C ASN A 377 -11.85 -9.76 15.67
N TYR A 378 -12.81 -8.90 16.06
CA TYR A 378 -12.71 -7.44 16.00
C TYR A 378 -11.53 -6.92 16.83
N ASP A 379 -11.22 -7.61 17.93
CA ASP A 379 -10.05 -7.42 18.77
C ASP A 379 -9.05 -8.56 18.59
N TRP A 380 -7.90 -8.26 17.97
CA TRP A 380 -6.87 -9.25 17.66
C TRP A 380 -6.21 -9.91 18.88
N ARG A 381 -6.49 -9.42 20.09
CA ARG A 381 -6.04 -10.04 21.35
C ARG A 381 -6.78 -11.32 21.71
N TYR A 382 -7.91 -11.60 21.07
CA TYR A 382 -8.79 -12.72 21.41
C TYR A 382 -9.15 -13.55 20.18
N ALA A 383 -9.42 -14.84 20.40
CA ALA A 383 -9.97 -15.70 19.36
C ALA A 383 -11.42 -15.32 19.06
N TYR A 384 -11.87 -15.61 17.84
CA TYR A 384 -13.29 -15.49 17.51
C TYR A 384 -14.08 -16.64 18.13
N THR A 385 -15.07 -16.32 18.96
CA THR A 385 -15.90 -17.31 19.67
C THR A 385 -17.38 -17.18 19.34
N GLY A 386 -17.74 -16.36 18.36
CA GLY A 386 -19.12 -16.19 17.91
C GLY A 386 -19.58 -17.31 16.99
N GLU A 387 -20.87 -17.30 16.66
CA GLU A 387 -21.45 -18.19 15.65
C GLU A 387 -20.97 -17.81 14.25
N ASP A 388 -20.80 -18.79 13.37
CA ASP A 388 -20.30 -18.57 12.01
C ASP A 388 -21.13 -17.54 11.25
N SER A 389 -22.47 -17.57 11.40
CA SER A 389 -23.39 -16.60 10.78
C SER A 389 -23.17 -15.14 11.20
N ASP A 390 -22.47 -14.90 12.32
CA ASP A 390 -22.13 -13.57 12.81
C ASP A 390 -20.68 -13.16 12.52
N ALA A 391 -19.92 -14.01 11.84
CA ALA A 391 -18.56 -13.67 11.45
C ALA A 391 -18.58 -12.49 10.47
N SER A 392 -17.91 -11.40 10.84
CA SER A 392 -17.84 -10.18 10.03
C SER A 392 -16.80 -10.30 8.93
N MET A 393 -17.21 -9.98 7.70
CA MET A 393 -16.29 -9.80 6.57
C MET A 393 -15.26 -8.73 6.89
N GLY A 394 -15.66 -7.63 7.54
CA GLY A 394 -14.76 -6.54 7.87
C GLY A 394 -13.66 -6.94 8.85
N ALA A 395 -14.01 -7.68 9.89
CA ALA A 395 -13.03 -8.20 10.86
C ALA A 395 -12.03 -9.16 10.19
N MET A 396 -12.52 -10.07 9.35
CA MET A 396 -11.67 -10.99 8.59
C MET A 396 -10.81 -10.27 7.54
N CYS A 397 -11.36 -9.25 6.88
CA CYS A 397 -10.64 -8.40 5.93
C CYS A 397 -9.50 -7.65 6.64
N SER A 398 -9.75 -7.07 7.81
CA SER A 398 -8.72 -6.41 8.62
C SER A 398 -7.57 -7.34 9.00
N GLY A 399 -7.86 -8.57 9.45
CA GLY A 399 -6.82 -9.56 9.76
C GLY A 399 -6.08 -10.08 8.53
N SER A 400 -6.79 -10.30 7.42
CA SER A 400 -6.20 -10.73 6.16
C SER A 400 -5.30 -9.65 5.54
N SER A 401 -5.76 -8.39 5.58
CA SER A 401 -4.97 -7.21 5.19
C SER A 401 -3.70 -7.11 6.03
N LEU A 402 -3.78 -7.27 7.37
CA LEU A 402 -2.61 -7.29 8.26
C LEU A 402 -1.59 -8.36 7.85
N MET A 403 -2.02 -9.61 7.68
CA MET A 403 -1.10 -10.70 7.35
C MET A 403 -0.48 -10.54 5.94
N GLU A 404 -1.30 -10.23 4.93
CA GLU A 404 -0.85 -10.06 3.55
C GLU A 404 0.12 -8.88 3.42
N ASN A 405 -0.19 -7.75 4.07
CA ASN A 405 0.69 -6.58 4.07
C ASN A 405 1.97 -6.83 4.88
N THR A 406 1.92 -7.62 5.96
CA THR A 406 3.14 -8.02 6.67
C THR A 406 4.03 -8.91 5.79
N ALA A 407 3.44 -9.88 5.09
CA ALA A 407 4.15 -10.76 4.18
C ALA A 407 4.84 -9.97 3.05
N ARG A 408 4.10 -9.09 2.35
CA ARG A 408 4.69 -8.25 1.28
C ARG A 408 5.77 -7.32 1.81
N MET A 409 5.59 -6.76 3.01
CA MET A 409 6.57 -5.88 3.65
C MET A 409 7.88 -6.63 3.91
N CYS A 410 7.79 -7.79 4.56
CA CYS A 410 8.97 -8.61 4.86
C CYS A 410 9.68 -9.09 3.59
N ARG A 411 8.92 -9.56 2.60
CA ARG A 411 9.46 -9.99 1.30
C ARG A 411 10.22 -8.85 0.61
N ALA A 412 9.59 -7.67 0.49
CA ALA A 412 10.22 -6.52 -0.14
C ALA A 412 11.52 -6.10 0.56
N ILE A 413 11.56 -6.12 1.90
CA ILE A 413 12.78 -5.82 2.67
C ILE A 413 13.89 -6.85 2.39
N ILE A 414 13.57 -8.15 2.36
CA ILE A 414 14.53 -9.22 2.08
C ILE A 414 15.08 -9.10 0.66
N ASP A 415 14.20 -8.93 -0.34
CA ASP A 415 14.60 -8.91 -1.74
C ASP A 415 15.49 -7.69 -2.05
N ARG A 416 15.16 -6.52 -1.48
CA ARG A 416 16.00 -5.32 -1.59
C ARG A 416 17.37 -5.54 -0.95
N TYR A 417 17.42 -6.14 0.24
CA TYR A 417 18.68 -6.46 0.90
C TYR A 417 19.54 -7.41 0.06
N ASN A 418 18.92 -8.48 -0.47
CA ASN A 418 19.63 -9.48 -1.27
C ASN A 418 20.17 -8.88 -2.58
N LEU A 419 19.38 -8.06 -3.29
CA LEU A 419 19.84 -7.39 -4.52
C LEU A 419 20.98 -6.42 -4.21
N GLY A 420 20.86 -5.60 -3.16
CA GLY A 420 21.92 -4.67 -2.76
C GLY A 420 23.22 -5.36 -2.34
N ALA A 421 23.12 -6.45 -1.57
CA ALA A 421 24.28 -7.24 -1.16
C ALA A 421 24.97 -7.91 -2.35
N LEU A 422 24.20 -8.48 -3.29
CA LEU A 422 24.72 -9.07 -4.51
C LEU A 422 25.37 -8.02 -5.41
N TYR A 423 24.72 -6.88 -5.61
CA TYR A 423 25.27 -5.76 -6.39
C TYR A 423 26.59 -5.26 -5.79
N ALA A 424 26.68 -5.15 -4.46
CA ALA A 424 27.90 -4.75 -3.77
C ALA A 424 29.04 -5.78 -3.88
N GLU A 425 28.73 -7.06 -4.05
CA GLU A 425 29.75 -8.09 -4.32
C GLU A 425 30.19 -8.05 -5.78
N CYS A 426 29.24 -7.96 -6.71
CA CYS A 426 29.51 -7.88 -8.14
C CYS A 426 30.31 -6.63 -8.51
N SER A 427 30.09 -5.51 -7.83
CA SER A 427 30.84 -4.27 -8.07
C SER A 427 32.33 -4.33 -7.71
N LYS A 428 32.76 -5.37 -6.97
CA LYS A 428 34.18 -5.64 -6.70
C LYS A 428 34.88 -6.35 -7.85
N PHE A 429 34.12 -6.87 -8.82
CA PHE A 429 34.68 -7.55 -9.97
C PHE A 429 35.50 -6.57 -10.82
N THR A 430 36.80 -6.81 -10.91
CA THR A 430 37.74 -6.01 -11.70
C THR A 430 38.19 -6.81 -12.92
N ILE A 431 37.99 -6.26 -14.12
CA ILE A 431 38.52 -6.82 -15.37
C ILE A 431 39.87 -6.18 -15.67
N GLU A 432 40.82 -6.97 -16.16
CA GLU A 432 42.14 -6.44 -16.55
C GLU A 432 42.01 -5.41 -17.69
N PRO A 433 42.84 -4.34 -17.67
CA PRO A 433 42.79 -3.32 -18.72
C PRO A 433 43.01 -3.92 -20.11
N GLY A 434 41.99 -3.89 -20.97
CA GLY A 434 42.06 -4.42 -22.35
C GLY A 434 40.87 -5.29 -22.76
N HIS A 435 40.15 -5.85 -21.79
CA HIS A 435 39.01 -6.76 -22.00
C HIS A 435 37.63 -6.13 -21.74
N GLU A 436 37.59 -4.80 -21.64
CA GLU A 436 36.40 -4.02 -21.25
C GLU A 436 35.28 -4.02 -22.32
N GLU A 437 35.60 -4.40 -23.57
CA GLU A 437 34.67 -4.43 -24.70
C GLU A 437 34.32 -5.85 -25.18
N ASP A 438 34.73 -6.88 -24.42
CA ASP A 438 34.45 -8.26 -24.80
C ASP A 438 32.94 -8.54 -24.74
N ALA A 439 32.41 -9.03 -25.87
CA ALA A 439 31.00 -9.35 -26.03
C ALA A 439 30.49 -10.34 -24.95
N GLU A 440 31.37 -11.20 -24.44
CA GLU A 440 31.09 -12.17 -23.38
C GLU A 440 30.77 -11.51 -22.03
N LEU A 441 31.25 -10.29 -21.77
CA LEU A 441 31.00 -9.53 -20.54
C LEU A 441 29.80 -8.57 -20.64
N THR A 442 29.23 -8.39 -21.83
CA THR A 442 28.05 -7.54 -22.05
C THR A 442 26.84 -7.92 -21.18
N PRO A 443 26.51 -9.21 -20.97
CA PRO A 443 25.43 -9.61 -20.08
C PRO A 443 25.64 -9.18 -18.62
N PHE A 444 26.89 -9.22 -18.13
CA PHE A 444 27.24 -8.81 -16.77
C PHE A 444 27.00 -7.32 -16.56
N TYR A 445 27.50 -6.47 -17.46
CA TYR A 445 27.27 -5.01 -17.36
C TYR A 445 25.79 -4.64 -17.52
N THR A 446 25.06 -5.36 -18.37
CA THR A 446 23.62 -5.17 -18.55
C THR A 446 22.86 -5.50 -17.27
N ALA A 447 23.19 -6.62 -16.62
CA ALA A 447 22.59 -7.02 -15.35
C ALA A 447 22.94 -6.04 -14.22
N MET A 448 24.19 -5.56 -14.16
CA MET A 448 24.61 -4.52 -13.21
C MET A 448 23.83 -3.21 -13.41
N ALA A 449 23.65 -2.76 -14.65
CA ALA A 449 22.88 -1.55 -14.95
C ALA A 449 21.41 -1.70 -14.56
N ALA A 450 20.78 -2.84 -14.88
CA ALA A 450 19.40 -3.13 -14.50
C ALA A 450 19.22 -3.20 -12.97
N ALA A 451 20.12 -3.90 -12.27
CA ALA A 451 20.13 -3.97 -10.81
C ALA A 451 20.28 -2.57 -10.19
N LYS A 452 21.17 -1.74 -10.76
CA LYS A 452 21.35 -0.36 -10.31
C LYS A 452 20.09 0.48 -10.50
N GLU A 453 19.44 0.40 -11.66
CA GLU A 453 18.19 1.14 -11.91
C GLU A 453 17.12 0.78 -10.88
N ILE A 454 17.02 -0.51 -10.53
CA ILE A 454 16.07 -1.02 -9.54
C ILE A 454 16.42 -0.57 -8.11
N ILE A 455 17.72 -0.54 -7.75
CA ILE A 455 18.20 -0.05 -6.45
C ILE A 455 17.95 1.46 -6.31
N ASP A 456 18.24 2.22 -7.36
CA ASP A 456 18.07 3.68 -7.37
C ASP A 456 16.59 4.08 -7.39
N ASN A 457 15.72 3.25 -7.99
CA ASN A 457 14.28 3.51 -8.12
C ASN A 457 13.45 2.30 -7.65
N PRO A 458 13.41 2.01 -6.34
CA PRO A 458 12.68 0.87 -5.79
C PRO A 458 11.17 1.15 -5.76
N ASN A 459 10.53 1.28 -6.93
CA ASN A 459 9.10 1.55 -7.03
C ASN A 459 8.28 0.44 -6.32
N ASP A 460 7.13 0.82 -5.76
CA ASP A 460 6.29 0.07 -4.79
C ASP A 460 5.77 -1.33 -5.23
N TYR A 461 6.12 -1.85 -6.42
CA TYR A 461 5.55 -3.11 -6.97
C TYR A 461 6.56 -4.05 -7.65
N MET A 462 7.84 -3.92 -7.33
CA MET A 462 8.91 -4.52 -8.12
C MET A 462 9.50 -5.83 -7.58
N THR A 463 8.82 -6.56 -6.67
CA THR A 463 9.32 -7.84 -6.11
C THR A 463 9.90 -8.79 -7.16
N TYR A 464 9.29 -8.90 -8.35
CA TYR A 464 9.86 -9.70 -9.43
C TYR A 464 11.01 -9.07 -10.18
N GLN A 465 11.01 -7.76 -10.41
CA GLN A 465 12.20 -7.15 -11.00
C GLN A 465 13.38 -7.30 -10.05
N PHE A 466 13.16 -7.19 -8.73
CA PHE A 466 14.18 -7.54 -7.74
C PHE A 466 14.62 -9.00 -7.87
N LEU A 467 13.70 -9.97 -7.83
CA LEU A 467 14.05 -11.40 -7.96
C LEU A 467 14.75 -11.72 -9.29
N LYS A 468 14.21 -11.22 -10.41
CA LYS A 468 14.77 -11.40 -11.74
C LYS A 468 16.13 -10.73 -11.88
N ALA A 469 16.30 -9.52 -11.35
CA ALA A 469 17.61 -8.86 -11.32
C ALA A 469 18.60 -9.60 -10.43
N ILE A 470 18.16 -10.19 -9.31
CA ILE A 470 19.02 -11.08 -8.50
C ILE A 470 19.46 -12.27 -9.34
N GLU A 471 18.53 -12.99 -9.98
CA GLU A 471 18.83 -14.16 -10.82
C GLU A 471 19.74 -13.81 -12.00
N ASP A 472 19.40 -12.76 -12.76
CA ASP A 472 20.15 -12.31 -13.93
C ASP A 472 21.56 -11.86 -13.53
N LEU A 473 21.69 -11.13 -12.43
CA LEU A 473 22.98 -10.68 -11.93
C LEU A 473 23.82 -11.85 -11.38
N GLN A 474 23.22 -12.82 -10.69
CA GLN A 474 23.91 -14.03 -10.25
C GLN A 474 24.43 -14.84 -11.44
N ALA A 475 23.58 -15.09 -12.43
CA ALA A 475 23.95 -15.86 -13.62
C ALA A 475 25.05 -15.16 -14.42
N ALA A 476 24.93 -13.84 -14.62
CA ALA A 476 25.91 -13.07 -15.35
C ALA A 476 27.24 -12.92 -14.59
N TYR A 477 27.19 -12.82 -13.26
CA TYR A 477 28.39 -12.80 -12.42
C TYR A 477 29.15 -14.13 -12.47
N GLN A 478 28.45 -15.26 -12.38
CA GLN A 478 29.09 -16.58 -12.50
C GLN A 478 29.75 -16.74 -13.88
N ALA A 479 29.06 -16.37 -14.96
CA ALA A 479 29.64 -16.41 -16.31
C ALA A 479 30.89 -15.53 -16.44
N ALA A 480 30.90 -14.35 -15.81
CA ALA A 480 32.07 -13.47 -15.79
C ALA A 480 33.24 -14.06 -14.98
N GLN A 481 32.96 -14.77 -13.87
CA GLN A 481 33.98 -15.49 -13.11
C GLN A 481 34.59 -16.63 -13.93
N ASP A 482 33.76 -17.43 -14.60
CA ASP A 482 34.21 -18.54 -15.44
C ASP A 482 35.10 -18.01 -16.58
N TYR A 483 34.69 -16.90 -17.22
CA TYR A 483 35.49 -16.19 -18.22
C TYR A 483 36.86 -15.74 -17.68
N ALA A 484 36.88 -15.09 -16.50
CA ALA A 484 38.12 -14.63 -15.89
C ALA A 484 39.08 -15.78 -15.55
N THR A 485 38.56 -16.97 -15.21
CA THR A 485 39.39 -18.16 -14.97
C THR A 485 39.86 -18.86 -16.25
N ALA A 486 39.22 -18.58 -17.40
CA ALA A 486 39.57 -19.15 -18.69
C ALA A 486 40.61 -18.32 -19.45
N ILE A 487 40.85 -17.06 -19.05
CA ILE A 487 41.94 -16.24 -19.57
C ILE A 487 43.26 -16.70 -18.91
N PRO A 488 44.30 -17.08 -19.69
CA PRO A 488 45.58 -17.56 -19.18
C PRO A 488 46.35 -16.61 -18.27
#